data_AF-A0A5N6IRB3-F1
#
_entry.id   AF-A0A5N6IRB3-F1
#
_cell.length_a   1.000
_cell.length_b   1.000
_cell.length_c   1.000
_cell.angle_alpha   90.00
_cell.angle_beta   90.00
_cell.angle_gamma   90.00
#
_symmetry.space_group_name_H-M   'P 1'
#
loop_
_entity.id
_entity.type
_entity.pdbx_description
1 polymer ?
#
loop_
_entity_poly.entity_id
_entity_poly.type
_entity_poly.pdbx_seq_one_letter_code
_entity_poly.pdbx_strand_id
1 'polypeptide(L)'
;MEDLPDSVDLKSFFVSPSSARTVPREWAVSLGRALGNWLSSFHSWAKEPAQADVALELEQNHFFRDLKFSINYDNLINMVSKYPEILEGSRAVFEKVRDMAKSESGRKDGEGFGVIHGDFWSGNIILPKTSLDTQYSKTPLFIIDWELAQCGTRALDLGQMMAELYELKHYKDIDAGVWIIQGITEAYPALSEEMAFRTLIHVGTHLIYFGSTVPGWGTDGQITDLVRLGRDLIVKAWEKDKSWFKGGVWDCLFKK
;
A
#
# COMPACT_ATOMS: atom_id res chain seq x y z
N MET A 1 3.62 15.78 17.34
CA MET A 1 4.59 14.88 18.03
C MET A 1 4.87 15.32 19.47
N GLU A 2 4.27 16.42 19.97
CA GLU A 2 4.29 16.75 21.40
C GLU A 2 3.59 15.67 22.25
N ASP A 3 2.58 14.98 21.70
CA ASP A 3 1.82 13.93 22.41
C ASP A 3 2.50 12.54 22.41
N LEU A 4 3.46 12.33 21.51
CA LEU A 4 4.24 11.08 21.40
C LEU A 4 5.73 11.44 21.30
N PRO A 5 6.36 11.89 22.40
CA PRO A 5 7.78 12.17 22.41
C PRO A 5 8.56 10.92 21.98
N ASP A 6 9.68 11.14 21.29
CA ASP A 6 10.57 10.08 20.79
C ASP A 6 9.98 9.08 19.79
N SER A 7 8.89 9.47 19.12
CA SER A 7 8.31 8.72 17.99
C SER A 7 8.65 9.33 16.63
N VAL A 8 8.45 8.60 15.55
CA VAL A 8 8.61 9.06 14.16
C VAL A 8 7.72 8.22 13.26
N ASP A 9 7.24 8.77 12.15
CA ASP A 9 6.53 7.98 11.14
C ASP A 9 7.50 7.11 10.32
N LEU A 10 7.01 5.99 9.78
CA LEU A 10 7.85 4.99 9.11
C LEU A 10 8.54 5.52 7.86
N LYS A 11 7.89 6.43 7.13
CA LYS A 11 8.53 7.10 6.00
C LYS A 11 9.72 7.94 6.46
N SER A 12 9.49 8.87 7.38
CA SER A 12 10.52 9.73 7.97
C SER A 12 11.64 8.92 8.63
N PHE A 13 11.31 7.78 9.25
CA PHE A 13 12.28 6.87 9.83
C PHE A 13 13.30 6.39 8.80
N PHE A 14 12.89 6.06 7.57
CA PHE A 14 13.81 5.60 6.52
C PHE A 14 14.48 6.72 5.74
N VAL A 15 13.85 7.88 5.58
CA VAL A 15 14.42 8.99 4.77
C VAL A 15 15.26 9.98 5.57
N SER A 16 15.24 9.90 6.91
CA SER A 16 16.06 10.77 7.77
C SER A 16 17.57 10.54 7.57
N PRO A 17 18.42 11.58 7.60
CA PRO A 17 19.87 11.41 7.57
C PRO A 17 20.42 10.50 8.68
N SER A 18 19.72 10.41 9.82
CA SER A 18 20.09 9.55 10.96
C SER A 18 19.87 8.05 10.72
N SER A 19 19.14 7.70 9.65
CA SER A 19 18.87 6.32 9.22
C SER A 19 19.70 5.89 8.00
N ALA A 20 20.77 6.63 7.68
CA ALA A 20 21.88 6.12 6.86
C ALA A 20 22.56 4.86 7.44
N ARG A 21 22.13 4.43 8.63
CA ARG A 21 22.51 3.15 9.24
C ARG A 21 21.90 1.99 8.44
N THR A 22 22.70 0.98 8.18
CA THR A 22 22.25 -0.26 7.55
C THR A 22 21.13 -0.89 8.38
N VAL A 23 19.94 -1.02 7.78
CA VAL A 23 18.79 -1.67 8.39
C VAL A 23 18.99 -3.18 8.30
N PRO A 24 18.99 -3.94 9.41
CA PRO A 24 19.12 -5.40 9.34
C PRO A 24 17.90 -6.02 8.65
N ARG A 25 18.14 -6.95 7.72
CA ARG A 25 17.06 -7.66 7.00
C ARG A 25 16.08 -8.32 7.95
N GLU A 26 16.57 -9.01 8.98
CA GLU A 26 15.71 -9.69 9.95
C GLU A 26 14.77 -8.73 10.69
N TRP A 27 15.27 -7.54 11.04
CA TRP A 27 14.47 -6.51 11.67
C TRP A 27 13.39 -5.98 10.70
N ALA A 28 13.76 -5.69 9.45
CA ALA A 28 12.82 -5.21 8.43
C ALA A 28 11.71 -6.24 8.13
N VAL A 29 12.07 -7.53 8.01
CA VAL A 29 11.08 -8.62 7.87
C VAL A 29 10.19 -8.71 9.10
N SER A 30 10.75 -8.63 10.31
CA SER A 30 9.98 -8.66 11.57
C SER A 30 8.97 -7.50 11.65
N LEU A 31 9.40 -6.29 11.27
CA LEU A 31 8.53 -5.13 11.14
C LEU A 31 7.39 -5.37 10.14
N GLY A 32 7.72 -5.91 8.96
CA GLY A 32 6.72 -6.30 7.97
C GLY A 32 5.70 -7.29 8.51
N ARG A 33 6.16 -8.30 9.28
CA ARG A 33 5.25 -9.26 9.93
C ARG A 33 4.36 -8.59 10.97
N ALA A 34 4.87 -7.62 11.72
CA ALA A 34 4.08 -6.87 12.69
C ALA A 34 2.97 -6.05 11.98
N LEU A 35 3.30 -5.39 10.86
CA LEU A 35 2.32 -4.67 10.03
C LEU A 35 1.26 -5.61 9.44
N GLY A 36 1.69 -6.73 8.84
CA GLY A 36 0.79 -7.72 8.26
C GLY A 36 -0.18 -8.33 9.28
N ASN A 37 0.33 -8.70 10.47
CA ASN A 37 -0.49 -9.19 11.57
C ASN A 37 -1.48 -8.12 12.05
N TRP A 38 -1.02 -6.88 12.27
CA TRP A 38 -1.90 -5.81 12.72
C TRP A 38 -3.02 -5.55 11.72
N LEU A 39 -2.69 -5.41 10.43
CA LEU A 39 -3.68 -5.13 9.39
C LEU A 39 -4.69 -6.28 9.26
N SER A 40 -4.23 -7.52 9.34
CA SER A 40 -5.12 -8.68 9.38
C SER A 40 -6.03 -8.68 10.60
N SER A 41 -5.49 -8.37 11.79
CA SER A 41 -6.25 -8.32 13.03
C SER A 41 -7.30 -7.22 12.96
N PHE A 42 -6.96 -6.04 12.48
CA PHE A 42 -7.90 -4.93 12.27
C PHE A 42 -9.03 -5.33 11.32
N HIS A 43 -8.69 -5.86 10.14
CA HIS A 43 -9.66 -6.32 9.17
C HIS A 43 -10.60 -7.41 9.69
N SER A 44 -10.12 -8.30 10.57
CA SER A 44 -10.95 -9.34 11.18
C SER A 44 -11.79 -8.80 12.34
N TRP A 45 -11.20 -7.98 13.21
CA TRP A 45 -11.87 -7.32 14.33
C TRP A 45 -13.07 -6.49 13.87
N ALA A 46 -12.91 -5.72 12.79
CA ALA A 46 -13.99 -4.90 12.25
C ALA A 46 -15.16 -5.71 11.65
N LYS A 47 -15.00 -7.03 11.46
CA LYS A 47 -16.07 -7.95 11.02
C LYS A 47 -16.81 -8.60 12.19
N GLU A 48 -16.31 -8.46 13.42
CA GLU A 48 -16.96 -9.06 14.57
C GLU A 48 -18.33 -8.41 14.81
N PRO A 49 -19.38 -9.18 15.19
CA PRO A 49 -20.69 -8.61 15.47
C PRO A 49 -20.69 -7.49 16.52
N ALA A 50 -19.73 -7.53 17.45
CA ALA A 50 -19.56 -6.50 18.46
C ALA A 50 -19.13 -5.13 17.89
N GLN A 51 -18.61 -5.09 16.66
CA GLN A 51 -18.18 -3.87 15.97
C GLN A 51 -19.15 -3.40 14.89
N ALA A 52 -20.38 -3.93 14.88
CA ALA A 52 -21.39 -3.57 13.88
C ALA A 52 -21.64 -2.07 13.82
N ASP A 53 -21.72 -1.38 14.96
CA ASP A 53 -21.95 0.07 15.01
C ASP A 53 -20.77 0.86 14.43
N VAL A 54 -19.53 0.41 14.65
CA VAL A 54 -18.33 1.01 14.05
C VAL A 54 -18.36 0.86 12.53
N ALA A 55 -18.71 -0.33 12.03
CA ALA A 55 -18.84 -0.55 10.60
C ALA A 55 -19.93 0.34 9.97
N LEU A 56 -21.09 0.47 10.62
CA LEU A 56 -22.18 1.34 10.17
C LEU A 56 -21.79 2.83 10.17
N GLU A 57 -20.97 3.27 11.10
CA GLU A 57 -20.45 4.65 11.11
C GLU A 57 -19.48 4.88 9.95
N LEU A 58 -18.52 3.97 9.75
CA LEU A 58 -17.54 4.08 8.67
C LEU A 58 -18.16 3.93 7.27
N GLU A 59 -19.30 3.24 7.14
CA GLU A 59 -20.08 3.20 5.91
C GLU A 59 -20.55 4.60 5.46
N GLN A 60 -20.81 5.50 6.41
CA GLN A 60 -21.31 6.85 6.13
C GLN A 60 -20.23 7.81 5.63
N ASN A 61 -18.95 7.38 5.61
CA ASN A 61 -17.83 8.21 5.19
C ASN A 61 -17.74 8.40 3.65
N HIS A 62 -18.86 8.73 3.03
CA HIS A 62 -19.04 8.80 1.57
C HIS A 62 -18.15 9.87 0.93
N PHE A 63 -18.02 11.04 1.56
CA PHE A 63 -17.23 12.14 1.01
C PHE A 63 -15.76 11.73 0.85
N PHE A 64 -15.14 11.22 1.93
CA PHE A 64 -13.75 10.83 1.91
C PHE A 64 -13.51 9.55 1.09
N ARG A 65 -14.47 8.63 1.05
CA ARG A 65 -14.47 7.51 0.08
C ARG A 65 -14.37 8.00 -1.35
N ASP A 66 -15.29 8.87 -1.75
CA ASP A 66 -15.42 9.34 -3.13
C ASP A 66 -14.22 10.22 -3.51
N LEU A 67 -13.68 10.97 -2.54
CA LEU A 67 -12.41 11.68 -2.67
C LEU A 67 -11.24 10.70 -2.91
N LYS A 68 -11.09 9.66 -2.08
CA LYS A 68 -10.01 8.66 -2.24
C LYS A 68 -10.11 7.91 -3.57
N PHE A 69 -11.33 7.60 -4.02
CA PHE A 69 -11.58 7.04 -5.34
C PHE A 69 -11.09 7.99 -6.45
N SER A 70 -11.51 9.25 -6.41
CA SER A 70 -11.15 10.26 -7.43
C SER A 70 -9.64 10.46 -7.49
N ILE A 71 -9.01 10.58 -6.31
CA ILE A 71 -7.56 10.77 -6.19
C ILE A 71 -6.78 9.61 -6.80
N ASN A 72 -7.22 8.36 -6.62
CA ASN A 72 -6.52 7.20 -7.16
C ASN A 72 -6.85 6.94 -8.64
N TYR A 73 -8.14 6.79 -8.96
CA TYR A 73 -8.57 6.19 -10.22
C TYR A 73 -8.92 7.19 -11.30
N ASP A 74 -9.51 8.33 -10.96
CA ASP A 74 -9.69 9.38 -11.97
C ASP A 74 -8.33 9.97 -12.35
N ASN A 75 -7.43 10.15 -11.38
CA ASN A 75 -6.07 10.55 -11.70
C ASN A 75 -5.28 9.50 -12.46
N LEU A 76 -5.47 8.19 -12.24
CA LEU A 76 -4.87 7.17 -13.11
C LEU A 76 -5.17 7.43 -14.59
N ILE A 77 -6.41 7.80 -14.91
CA ILE A 77 -6.80 8.16 -16.29
C ILE A 77 -6.15 9.48 -16.72
N ASN A 78 -6.14 10.50 -15.85
CA ASN A 78 -5.51 11.79 -16.14
C ASN A 78 -4.00 11.65 -16.40
N MET A 79 -3.33 10.71 -15.72
CA MET A 79 -1.90 10.47 -15.87
C MET A 79 -1.54 9.98 -17.28
N VAL A 80 -2.48 9.38 -18.03
CA VAL A 80 -2.26 9.01 -19.43
C VAL A 80 -1.89 10.23 -20.27
N SER A 81 -2.54 11.37 -20.05
CA SER A 81 -2.22 12.62 -20.77
C SER A 81 -0.86 13.20 -20.37
N LYS A 82 -0.35 12.90 -19.17
CA LYS A 82 0.97 13.34 -18.70
C LYS A 82 2.10 12.47 -19.27
N TYR A 83 1.85 11.16 -19.47
CA TYR A 83 2.82 10.21 -19.98
C TYR A 83 2.28 9.38 -21.17
N PRO A 84 1.86 10.01 -22.27
CA PRO A 84 1.18 9.31 -23.37
C PRO A 84 2.06 8.23 -24.02
N GLU A 85 3.35 8.51 -24.19
CA GLU A 85 4.38 7.59 -24.71
C GLU A 85 4.47 6.28 -23.91
N ILE A 86 4.10 6.31 -22.63
CA ILE A 86 4.22 5.17 -21.71
C ILE A 86 2.86 4.50 -21.50
N LEU A 87 1.80 5.30 -21.35
CA LEU A 87 0.53 4.88 -20.78
C LEU A 87 -0.60 4.73 -21.80
N GLU A 88 -0.54 5.40 -22.95
CA GLU A 88 -1.66 5.44 -23.91
C GLU A 88 -2.04 4.04 -24.41
N GLY A 89 -1.05 3.18 -24.67
CA GLY A 89 -1.27 1.79 -25.10
C GLY A 89 -2.02 0.92 -24.09
N SER A 90 -2.12 1.35 -22.83
CA SER A 90 -2.82 0.64 -21.74
C SER A 90 -4.08 1.36 -21.25
N ARG A 91 -4.51 2.46 -21.90
CA ARG A 91 -5.68 3.27 -21.51
C ARG A 91 -6.93 2.41 -21.25
N ALA A 92 -7.24 1.49 -22.17
CA ALA A 92 -8.42 0.64 -22.05
C ALA A 92 -8.38 -0.29 -20.82
N VAL A 93 -7.18 -0.68 -20.35
CA VAL A 93 -7.04 -1.44 -19.10
C VAL A 93 -7.27 -0.52 -17.90
N PHE A 94 -6.74 0.70 -17.92
CA PHE A 94 -6.94 1.66 -16.84
C PHE A 94 -8.40 2.07 -16.67
N GLU A 95 -9.13 2.25 -17.77
CA GLU A 95 -10.57 2.51 -17.73
C GLU A 95 -11.33 1.35 -17.05
N LYS A 96 -10.99 0.10 -17.39
CA LYS A 96 -11.58 -1.07 -16.73
C LYS A 96 -11.23 -1.14 -15.24
N VAL A 97 -10.00 -0.79 -14.85
CA VAL A 97 -9.57 -0.72 -13.46
C VAL A 97 -10.37 0.35 -12.70
N ARG A 98 -10.55 1.53 -13.27
CA ARG A 98 -11.38 2.59 -12.67
C ARG A 98 -12.82 2.12 -12.50
N ASP A 99 -13.41 1.52 -13.53
CA ASP A 99 -14.80 1.08 -13.50
C ASP A 99 -15.01 -0.07 -12.50
N MET A 100 -14.05 -1.00 -12.41
CA MET A 100 -13.99 -2.03 -11.39
C MET A 100 -13.95 -1.42 -9.98
N ALA A 101 -13.01 -0.51 -9.72
CA ALA A 101 -12.90 0.16 -8.43
C ALA A 101 -14.18 0.95 -8.06
N LYS A 102 -14.85 1.52 -9.06
CA LYS A 102 -16.13 2.22 -8.86
C LYS A 102 -17.23 1.25 -8.45
N SER A 103 -17.30 0.07 -9.07
CA SER A 103 -18.28 -0.97 -8.72
C SER A 103 -18.04 -1.60 -7.34
N GLU A 104 -16.79 -1.56 -6.87
CA GLU A 104 -16.36 -2.10 -5.58
C GLU A 104 -16.40 -1.06 -4.45
N SER A 105 -16.59 0.23 -4.78
CA SER A 105 -16.58 1.34 -3.83
C SER A 105 -17.69 1.21 -2.79
N GLY A 106 -17.34 1.28 -1.50
CA GLY A 106 -18.28 1.12 -0.40
C GLY A 106 -18.72 -0.32 -0.12
N ARG A 107 -18.23 -1.30 -0.89
CA ARG A 107 -18.59 -2.71 -0.68
C ARG A 107 -18.07 -3.21 0.66
N LYS A 108 -18.94 -3.88 1.42
CA LYS A 108 -18.66 -4.37 2.78
C LYS A 108 -18.61 -5.88 2.93
N ASP A 109 -19.22 -6.59 1.99
CA ASP A 109 -19.42 -8.04 2.02
C ASP A 109 -18.64 -8.76 0.91
N GLY A 110 -18.31 -10.02 1.18
CA GLY A 110 -17.50 -10.86 0.30
C GLY A 110 -16.05 -11.00 0.75
N GLU A 111 -15.36 -11.96 0.14
CA GLU A 111 -13.94 -12.18 0.36
C GLU A 111 -13.15 -10.93 -0.09
N GLY A 112 -12.22 -10.47 0.73
CA GLY A 112 -11.39 -9.29 0.41
C GLY A 112 -12.05 -7.93 0.67
N PHE A 113 -13.33 -7.89 1.08
CA PHE A 113 -14.05 -6.64 1.38
C PHE A 113 -14.35 -6.46 2.87
N GLY A 114 -14.63 -5.22 3.27
CA GLY A 114 -15.03 -4.84 4.62
C GLY A 114 -14.51 -3.46 5.00
N VAL A 115 -14.47 -3.17 6.30
CA VAL A 115 -13.82 -1.96 6.82
C VAL A 115 -12.32 -1.99 6.49
N ILE A 116 -11.82 -0.86 6.02
CA ILE A 116 -10.42 -0.57 5.71
C ILE A 116 -10.01 0.74 6.39
N HIS A 117 -8.71 0.94 6.58
CA HIS A 117 -8.18 2.21 7.03
C HIS A 117 -8.32 3.29 5.94
N GLY A 118 -8.24 2.91 4.67
CA GLY A 118 -8.45 3.79 3.53
C GLY A 118 -7.28 4.75 3.25
N ASP A 119 -6.32 4.82 4.16
CA ASP A 119 -5.06 5.55 4.02
C ASP A 119 -3.93 4.84 4.79
N PHE A 120 -3.83 3.53 4.61
CA PHE A 120 -2.79 2.73 5.27
C PHE A 120 -1.45 2.86 4.53
N TRP A 121 -0.65 3.87 4.86
CA TRP A 121 0.67 4.09 4.29
C TRP A 121 1.74 4.37 5.34
N SER A 122 3.00 4.39 4.91
CA SER A 122 4.18 4.51 5.78
C SER A 122 4.20 5.82 6.61
N GLY A 123 3.57 6.90 6.15
CA GLY A 123 3.41 8.13 6.93
C GLY A 123 2.47 8.00 8.13
N ASN A 124 1.55 7.03 8.12
CA ASN A 124 0.54 6.81 9.16
C ASN A 124 0.94 5.70 10.15
N ILE A 125 2.17 5.18 10.03
CA ILE A 125 2.74 4.18 10.94
C ILE A 125 3.77 4.86 11.83
N ILE A 126 3.48 4.95 13.12
CA ILE A 126 4.36 5.55 14.11
C ILE A 126 5.16 4.47 14.84
N LEU A 127 6.47 4.69 14.95
CA LEU A 127 7.40 3.84 15.69
C LEU A 127 8.34 4.67 16.58
N PRO A 128 8.97 4.06 17.60
CA PRO A 128 10.04 4.70 18.36
C PRO A 128 11.24 5.08 17.48
N LYS A 129 11.82 6.26 17.70
CA LYS A 129 13.07 6.67 17.02
C LYS A 129 14.23 5.70 17.28
N THR A 130 14.22 5.03 18.43
CA THR A 130 15.23 4.04 18.87
C THR A 130 14.94 2.63 18.34
N SER A 131 14.07 2.46 17.35
CA SER A 131 13.64 1.15 16.85
C SER A 131 14.77 0.24 16.34
N LEU A 132 15.90 0.79 15.90
CA LEU A 132 17.10 0.02 15.54
C LEU A 132 18.05 -0.21 16.72
N ASP A 133 17.98 0.63 17.75
CA ASP A 133 18.94 0.64 18.86
C ASP A 133 18.46 -0.24 20.03
N THR A 134 17.15 -0.42 20.14
CA THR A 134 16.52 -1.25 21.17
C THR A 134 16.04 -2.56 20.57
N GLN A 135 16.43 -3.68 21.17
CA GLN A 135 15.92 -4.99 20.80
C GLN A 135 14.50 -5.16 21.36
N TYR A 136 13.50 -4.93 20.51
CA TYR A 136 12.11 -5.24 20.83
C TYR A 136 11.82 -6.70 20.50
N SER A 137 11.11 -7.40 21.39
CA SER A 137 10.55 -8.73 21.08
C SER A 137 9.48 -8.65 19.98
N LYS A 138 8.77 -7.51 19.92
CA LYS A 138 7.89 -7.08 18.82
C LYS A 138 8.02 -5.56 18.70
N THR A 139 8.38 -5.05 17.53
CA THR A 139 8.48 -3.60 17.30
C THR A 139 7.12 -2.96 17.57
N PRO A 140 7.01 -2.00 18.52
CA PRO A 140 5.75 -1.32 18.78
C PRO A 140 5.38 -0.46 17.58
N LEU A 141 4.12 -0.55 17.16
CA LEU A 141 3.54 0.19 16.06
C LEU A 141 2.27 0.88 16.54
N PHE A 142 2.09 2.13 16.13
CA PHE A 142 0.87 2.88 16.37
C PHE A 142 0.35 3.46 15.06
N ILE A 143 -0.93 3.23 14.78
CA ILE A 143 -1.57 3.59 13.51
C ILE A 143 -2.47 4.81 13.76
N ILE A 144 -2.28 5.85 12.96
CA ILE A 144 -2.94 7.14 13.09
C ILE A 144 -3.69 7.51 11.80
N ASP A 145 -4.40 8.64 11.86
CA ASP A 145 -5.02 9.29 10.71
C ASP A 145 -6.17 8.48 10.06
N TRP A 146 -7.24 8.30 10.84
CA TRP A 146 -8.38 7.47 10.49
C TRP A 146 -9.47 8.20 9.67
N GLU A 147 -9.21 9.42 9.17
CA GLU A 147 -10.23 10.25 8.51
C GLU A 147 -10.75 9.65 7.20
N LEU A 148 -9.94 8.81 6.54
CA LEU A 148 -10.29 8.09 5.31
C LEU A 148 -10.83 6.66 5.56
N ALA A 149 -11.02 6.27 6.83
CA ALA A 149 -11.54 4.94 7.17
C ALA A 149 -12.96 4.77 6.66
N GLN A 150 -13.22 3.60 6.06
CA GLN A 150 -14.43 3.36 5.27
C GLN A 150 -14.62 1.87 4.98
N CYS A 151 -15.71 1.50 4.31
CA CYS A 151 -15.89 0.17 3.73
C CYS A 151 -15.36 0.11 2.28
N GLY A 152 -14.62 -0.93 1.95
CA GLY A 152 -14.10 -1.16 0.61
C GLY A 152 -13.24 -2.40 0.48
N THR A 153 -12.41 -2.43 -0.57
CA THR A 153 -11.48 -3.52 -0.83
C THR A 153 -10.24 -3.41 0.05
N ARG A 154 -9.90 -4.51 0.75
CA ARG A 154 -8.66 -4.64 1.54
C ARG A 154 -7.40 -4.56 0.68
N ALA A 155 -7.55 -4.72 -0.64
CA ALA A 155 -6.50 -4.47 -1.62
C ALA A 155 -5.93 -3.07 -1.52
N LEU A 156 -6.76 -2.09 -1.16
CA LEU A 156 -6.38 -0.69 -1.10
C LEU A 156 -5.33 -0.47 -0.01
N ASP A 157 -5.60 -0.95 1.21
CA ASP A 157 -4.66 -0.82 2.34
C ASP A 157 -3.34 -1.57 2.06
N LEU A 158 -3.43 -2.80 1.53
CA LEU A 158 -2.24 -3.58 1.18
C LEU A 158 -1.43 -2.90 0.06
N GLY A 159 -2.10 -2.50 -1.01
CA GLY A 159 -1.46 -1.96 -2.20
C GLY A 159 -0.80 -0.61 -1.95
N GLN A 160 -1.47 0.26 -1.20
CA GLN A 160 -0.93 1.57 -0.84
C GLN A 160 0.33 1.43 0.05
N MET A 161 0.27 0.62 1.12
CA MET A 161 1.42 0.37 1.98
C MET A 161 2.60 -0.21 1.19
N MET A 162 2.34 -1.22 0.35
CA MET A 162 3.40 -1.88 -0.42
C MET A 162 4.01 -0.98 -1.50
N ALA A 163 3.22 -0.09 -2.12
CA ALA A 163 3.72 0.90 -3.06
C ALA A 163 4.71 1.86 -2.39
N GLU A 164 4.31 2.44 -1.25
CA GLU A 164 5.15 3.38 -0.49
C GLU A 164 6.44 2.74 0.03
N LEU A 165 6.39 1.47 0.43
CA LEU A 165 7.59 0.71 0.81
C LEU A 165 8.48 0.42 -0.40
N TYR A 166 7.92 0.12 -1.56
CA TYR A 166 8.69 -0.11 -2.77
C TYR A 166 9.40 1.16 -3.26
N GLU A 167 8.76 2.31 -3.10
CA GLU A 167 9.35 3.62 -3.42
C GLU A 167 10.66 3.89 -2.66
N LEU A 168 10.83 3.36 -1.44
CA LEU A 168 12.10 3.42 -0.72
C LEU A 168 13.23 2.71 -1.48
N LYS A 169 12.96 1.53 -2.04
CA LYS A 169 13.93 0.80 -2.87
C LYS A 169 14.19 1.55 -4.17
N HIS A 170 13.13 1.94 -4.86
CA HIS A 170 13.22 2.54 -6.20
C HIS A 170 13.94 3.90 -6.20
N TYR A 171 13.58 4.77 -5.26
CA TYR A 171 14.10 6.14 -5.23
C TYR A 171 15.37 6.30 -4.39
N LYS A 172 15.51 5.54 -3.30
CA LYS A 172 16.56 5.74 -2.30
C LYS A 172 17.52 4.55 -2.16
N ASP A 173 17.32 3.49 -2.95
CA ASP A 173 18.08 2.24 -2.88
C ASP A 173 18.05 1.57 -1.49
N ILE A 174 16.92 1.72 -0.78
CA ILE A 174 16.74 1.15 0.56
C ILE A 174 16.04 -0.22 0.44
N ASP A 175 16.81 -1.30 0.52
CA ASP A 175 16.30 -2.68 0.44
C ASP A 175 15.28 -3.05 1.53
N ALA A 176 15.31 -2.32 2.67
CA ALA A 176 14.38 -2.56 3.77
C ALA A 176 12.90 -2.49 3.33
N GLY A 177 12.56 -1.64 2.37
CA GLY A 177 11.21 -1.57 1.81
C GLY A 177 10.73 -2.92 1.25
N VAL A 178 11.58 -3.58 0.44
CA VAL A 178 11.27 -4.90 -0.15
C VAL A 178 11.18 -5.99 0.93
N TRP A 179 12.05 -5.94 1.94
CA TRP A 179 12.02 -6.91 3.04
C TRP A 179 10.79 -6.75 3.93
N ILE A 180 10.31 -5.52 4.14
CA ILE A 180 9.06 -5.26 4.86
C ILE A 180 7.87 -5.79 4.06
N ILE A 181 7.83 -5.58 2.72
CA ILE A 181 6.79 -6.17 1.85
C ILE A 181 6.76 -7.69 2.02
N GLN A 182 7.92 -8.36 1.99
CA GLN A 182 8.01 -9.81 2.25
C GLN A 182 7.39 -10.17 3.61
N GLY A 183 7.79 -9.48 4.67
CA GLY A 183 7.24 -9.70 6.02
C GLY A 183 5.72 -9.51 6.09
N ILE A 184 5.17 -8.49 5.41
CA ILE A 184 3.71 -8.27 5.34
C ILE A 184 3.03 -9.47 4.69
N THR A 185 3.53 -9.94 3.54
CA THR A 185 2.93 -11.07 2.82
C THR A 185 3.01 -12.40 3.58
N GLU A 186 4.06 -12.59 4.37
CA GLU A 186 4.22 -13.78 5.23
C GLU A 186 3.19 -13.81 6.37
N ALA A 187 2.94 -12.65 7.00
CA ALA A 187 2.09 -12.56 8.20
C ALA A 187 0.61 -12.29 7.91
N TYR A 188 0.31 -11.57 6.83
CA TYR A 188 -1.07 -11.38 6.41
C TYR A 188 -1.66 -12.74 5.95
N PRO A 189 -2.93 -13.05 6.24
CA PRO A 189 -3.58 -14.29 5.85
C PRO A 189 -3.37 -14.62 4.37
N ALA A 190 -3.42 -15.91 4.04
CA ALA A 190 -3.29 -16.35 2.66
C ALA A 190 -4.21 -15.54 1.74
N LEU A 191 -3.58 -14.73 0.89
CA LEU A 191 -4.27 -14.01 -0.16
C LEU A 191 -4.70 -15.06 -1.18
N SER A 192 -5.98 -15.05 -1.56
CA SER A 192 -6.37 -15.72 -2.80
C SER A 192 -5.61 -15.09 -3.96
N GLU A 193 -5.43 -15.83 -5.06
CA GLU A 193 -4.74 -15.30 -6.23
C GLU A 193 -5.43 -14.04 -6.77
N GLU A 194 -6.77 -13.99 -6.71
CA GLU A 194 -7.54 -12.81 -7.06
C GLU A 194 -7.14 -11.61 -6.19
N MET A 195 -7.00 -11.81 -4.88
CA MET A 195 -6.57 -10.77 -3.96
C MET A 195 -5.13 -10.32 -4.25
N ALA A 196 -4.21 -11.25 -4.56
CA ALA A 196 -2.85 -10.88 -4.95
C ALA A 196 -2.84 -9.99 -6.20
N PHE A 197 -3.61 -10.33 -7.25
CA PHE A 197 -3.75 -9.50 -8.44
C PHE A 197 -4.41 -8.16 -8.15
N ARG A 198 -5.49 -8.14 -7.36
CA ARG A 198 -6.13 -6.90 -6.92
C ARG A 198 -5.13 -5.99 -6.21
N THR A 199 -4.39 -6.49 -5.22
CA THR A 199 -3.35 -5.71 -4.53
C THR A 199 -2.34 -5.12 -5.51
N LEU A 200 -1.88 -5.87 -6.52
CA LEU A 200 -0.93 -5.38 -7.53
C LEU A 200 -1.50 -4.27 -8.43
N ILE A 201 -2.80 -4.32 -8.76
CA ILE A 201 -3.48 -3.22 -9.46
C ILE A 201 -3.45 -1.94 -8.61
N HIS A 202 -3.72 -2.06 -7.30
CA HIS A 202 -3.66 -0.92 -6.39
C HIS A 202 -2.23 -0.39 -6.23
N VAL A 203 -1.22 -1.26 -6.13
CA VAL A 203 0.20 -0.86 -6.13
C VAL A 203 0.49 -0.03 -7.38
N GLY A 204 0.23 -0.58 -8.57
CA GLY A 204 0.54 0.11 -9.82
C GLY A 204 -0.21 1.43 -9.98
N THR A 205 -1.46 1.51 -9.51
CA THR A 205 -2.26 2.74 -9.50
C THR A 205 -1.60 3.82 -8.64
N HIS A 206 -1.17 3.46 -7.43
CA HIS A 206 -0.47 4.36 -6.50
C HIS A 206 0.86 4.85 -7.10
N LEU A 207 1.65 3.94 -7.67
CA LEU A 207 2.95 4.28 -8.28
C LEU A 207 2.81 5.24 -9.47
N ILE A 208 1.81 5.05 -10.33
CA ILE A 208 1.56 5.94 -11.47
C ILE A 208 1.18 7.34 -10.98
N TYR A 209 0.33 7.47 -9.96
CA TYR A 209 -0.11 8.78 -9.50
C TYR A 209 0.79 9.35 -8.40
N PHE A 210 0.65 8.88 -7.15
CA PHE A 210 1.39 9.43 -6.01
C PHE A 210 2.90 9.30 -6.19
N GLY A 211 3.40 8.10 -6.48
CA GLY A 211 4.83 7.86 -6.63
C GLY A 211 5.50 8.74 -7.68
N SER A 212 4.78 9.07 -8.77
CA SER A 212 5.33 9.88 -9.88
C SER A 212 5.08 11.39 -9.77
N THR A 213 4.25 11.84 -8.83
CA THR A 213 3.82 13.25 -8.73
C THR A 213 4.32 13.96 -7.48
N VAL A 214 4.67 13.24 -6.41
CA VAL A 214 5.23 13.84 -5.20
C VAL A 214 6.65 14.34 -5.47
N PRO A 215 6.92 15.65 -5.33
CA PRO A 215 8.21 16.23 -5.69
C PRO A 215 9.33 15.78 -4.71
N GLY A 216 10.58 15.80 -5.20
CA GLY A 216 11.78 15.63 -4.36
C GLY A 216 12.19 14.18 -4.04
N TRP A 217 11.48 13.18 -4.58
CA TRP A 217 11.81 11.78 -4.33
C TRP A 217 12.93 11.23 -5.20
N GLY A 218 12.97 11.56 -6.49
CA GLY A 218 13.97 11.05 -7.41
C GLY A 218 14.13 11.90 -8.67
N THR A 219 14.96 11.39 -9.58
CA THR A 219 15.21 12.00 -10.89
C THR A 219 14.05 11.73 -11.86
N ASP A 220 13.97 12.51 -12.95
CA ASP A 220 12.99 12.28 -14.02
C ASP A 220 13.07 10.87 -14.61
N GLY A 221 14.28 10.30 -14.69
CA GLY A 221 14.51 8.92 -15.12
C GLY A 221 13.85 7.92 -14.18
N GLN A 222 14.10 8.05 -12.87
CA GLN A 222 13.44 7.20 -11.87
C GLN A 222 11.92 7.36 -11.88
N ILE A 223 11.40 8.58 -12.03
CA ILE A 223 9.96 8.84 -12.14
C ILE A 223 9.38 8.09 -13.36
N THR A 224 10.05 8.20 -14.51
CA THR A 224 9.65 7.52 -15.75
C THR A 224 9.64 6.00 -15.59
N ASP A 225 10.68 5.43 -14.94
CA ASP A 225 10.76 4.00 -14.68
C ASP A 225 9.68 3.52 -13.72
N LEU A 226 9.34 4.32 -12.70
CA LEU A 226 8.26 3.99 -11.77
C LEU A 226 6.89 3.97 -12.48
N VAL A 227 6.65 4.93 -13.38
CA VAL A 227 5.41 4.97 -14.18
C VAL A 227 5.30 3.75 -15.10
N ARG A 228 6.41 3.34 -15.76
CA ARG A 228 6.44 2.11 -16.57
C ARG A 228 6.13 0.88 -15.74
N LEU A 229 6.77 0.76 -14.57
CA LEU A 229 6.51 -0.34 -13.65
C LEU A 229 5.05 -0.36 -13.22
N GLY A 230 4.50 0.80 -12.80
CA GLY A 230 3.10 0.90 -12.37
C GLY A 230 2.12 0.45 -13.46
N ARG A 231 2.36 0.82 -14.73
CA ARG A 231 1.59 0.31 -15.88
C ARG A 231 1.70 -1.21 -15.98
N ASP A 232 2.93 -1.74 -15.96
CA ASP A 232 3.17 -3.16 -16.14
C ASP A 232 2.51 -3.99 -15.03
N LEU A 233 2.56 -3.52 -13.77
CA LEU A 233 1.86 -4.13 -12.64
C LEU A 233 0.35 -4.19 -12.88
N ILE A 234 -0.27 -3.09 -13.29
CA ILE A 234 -1.71 -3.04 -13.55
C ILE A 234 -2.07 -3.99 -14.69
N VAL A 235 -1.37 -3.90 -15.83
CA VAL A 235 -1.69 -4.70 -17.02
C VAL A 235 -1.52 -6.18 -16.73
N LYS A 236 -0.40 -6.58 -16.13
CA LYS A 236 -0.11 -7.99 -15.85
C LYS A 236 -1.01 -8.58 -14.78
N ALA A 237 -1.38 -7.79 -13.78
CA ALA A 237 -2.35 -8.23 -12.80
C ALA A 237 -3.77 -8.32 -13.38
N TRP A 238 -4.16 -7.40 -14.25
CA TRP A 238 -5.44 -7.45 -14.95
C TRP A 238 -5.56 -8.67 -15.88
N GLU A 239 -4.47 -9.00 -16.59
CA GLU A 239 -4.35 -10.20 -17.43
C GLU A 239 -4.21 -11.51 -16.64
N LYS A 240 -4.04 -11.41 -15.31
CA LYS A 240 -3.75 -12.54 -14.41
C LYS A 240 -2.49 -13.31 -14.81
N ASP A 241 -1.49 -12.60 -15.35
CA ASP A 241 -0.20 -13.17 -15.78
C ASP A 241 0.71 -13.40 -14.56
N LYS A 242 0.40 -14.43 -13.77
CA LYS A 242 1.20 -14.84 -12.60
C LYS A 242 2.68 -15.07 -12.93
N SER A 243 2.96 -15.55 -14.15
CA SER A 243 4.30 -15.93 -14.58
C SER A 243 5.26 -14.73 -14.64
N TRP A 244 4.73 -13.55 -14.99
CA TRP A 244 5.48 -12.31 -15.07
C TRP A 244 6.06 -11.87 -13.72
N PHE A 245 5.36 -12.20 -12.62
CA PHE A 245 5.80 -11.83 -11.27
C PHE A 245 6.87 -12.77 -10.69
N LYS A 246 7.10 -13.93 -11.31
CA LYS A 246 7.99 -14.97 -10.79
C LYS A 246 9.43 -14.47 -10.67
N GLY A 247 10.04 -14.66 -9.50
CA GLY A 247 11.41 -14.23 -9.20
C GLY A 247 11.58 -12.73 -8.95
N GLY A 248 10.52 -11.93 -9.12
CA GLY A 248 10.52 -10.50 -8.80
C GLY A 248 10.15 -10.19 -7.34
N VAL A 249 10.13 -8.90 -7.01
CA VAL A 249 9.72 -8.39 -5.68
C VAL A 249 8.30 -8.85 -5.32
N TRP A 250 7.40 -8.81 -6.30
CA TRP A 250 5.97 -9.09 -6.15
C TRP A 250 5.62 -10.59 -6.11
N ASP A 251 6.58 -11.47 -6.39
CA ASP A 251 6.40 -12.93 -6.32
C ASP A 251 5.94 -13.39 -4.93
N CYS A 252 6.31 -12.65 -3.88
CA CYS A 252 5.92 -12.93 -2.51
C CYS A 252 4.39 -12.91 -2.28
N LEU A 253 3.62 -12.18 -3.08
CA LEU A 253 2.15 -12.16 -2.99
C LEU A 253 1.50 -13.48 -3.42
N PHE A 254 2.21 -14.30 -4.21
CA PHE A 254 1.70 -15.56 -4.75
C PHE A 254 2.34 -16.80 -4.12
N LYS A 255 3.31 -16.61 -3.22
CA LYS A 255 4.01 -17.69 -2.53
C LYS A 255 3.34 -17.98 -1.20
N LYS A 256 2.80 -19.19 -1.06
CA LYS A 256 2.61 -19.88 0.21
C LYS A 256 2.93 -21.35 0.02
#